data_AF-A0A3P7LG53-F1
#
_entry.id   AF-A0A3P7LG53-F1
#
_cell.length_a   1.000
_cell.length_b   1.000
_cell.length_c   1.000
_cell.angle_alpha   90.00
_cell.angle_beta   90.00
_cell.angle_gamma   90.00
#
_symmetry.space_group_name_H-M   'P 1'
#
loop_
_entity.id
_entity.type
_entity.pdbx_description
1 polymer ?
#
loop_
_entity_poly.entity_id
_entity_poly.type
_entity_poly.pdbx_seq_one_letter_code
_entity_poly.pdbx_strand_id
1 'polypeptide(L)'
;MLRQLAVYHGRDPFNLFLVRLAQGLTHLGKGTLTLSPWHSDHFLLRPVSLAGVLTLLVSCLDMRMTFMGRSDYLIFYLTPAIQPRLLMTFDKDMKPLTVTVRVGQAVDVVGQAGRPKTITGFQTHTTPVLLAHGERAELATDEYVPATNLPLEGFVILAKNPSYEKPST
;
A
#
# COMPACT_ATOMS: atom_id res chain seq x y z
N MET A 1 -0.18 19.95 -9.21
CA MET A 1 -1.54 20.00 -9.76
C MET A 1 -2.62 20.29 -8.70
N LEU A 2 -2.93 19.39 -7.74
CA LEU A 2 -4.01 19.64 -6.75
C LEU A 2 -3.83 20.91 -5.91
N ARG A 3 -2.59 21.29 -5.58
CA ARG A 3 -2.30 22.55 -4.86
C ARG A 3 -2.67 23.79 -5.69
N GLN A 4 -2.45 23.75 -7.00
CA GLN A 4 -2.80 24.86 -7.90
C GLN A 4 -4.32 24.98 -8.06
N LEU A 5 -5.02 23.84 -8.14
CA LEU A 5 -6.49 23.80 -8.15
C LEU A 5 -7.11 24.39 -6.87
N ALA A 6 -6.48 24.17 -5.71
CA ALA A 6 -6.95 24.75 -4.45
C ALA A 6 -6.82 26.28 -4.43
N VAL A 7 -5.76 26.83 -5.03
CA VAL A 7 -5.57 28.28 -5.18
C VAL A 7 -6.58 28.84 -6.19
N TYR A 8 -6.79 28.15 -7.31
CA TYR A 8 -7.73 28.57 -8.35
C TYR A 8 -9.18 28.60 -7.86
N HIS A 9 -9.62 27.57 -7.13
CA HIS A 9 -10.97 27.47 -6.58
C HIS A 9 -11.13 28.11 -5.18
N GLY A 10 -10.14 28.88 -4.71
CA GLY A 10 -10.14 29.42 -3.34
C GLY A 10 -11.29 30.38 -3.02
N ARG A 11 -12.00 30.89 -4.05
CA ARG A 11 -13.16 31.78 -3.88
C ARG A 11 -14.46 31.04 -3.53
N ASP A 12 -14.60 29.79 -3.92
CA ASP A 12 -15.81 28.99 -3.67
C ASP A 12 -15.53 27.96 -2.56
N PRO A 13 -16.15 28.09 -1.37
CA PRO A 13 -15.95 27.18 -0.25
C PRO A 13 -16.22 25.71 -0.60
N PHE A 14 -17.20 25.43 -1.46
CA PHE A 14 -17.56 24.07 -1.85
C PHE A 14 -16.45 23.42 -2.67
N ASN A 15 -16.00 24.12 -3.72
CA ASN A 15 -14.93 23.62 -4.58
C ASN A 15 -13.60 23.50 -3.82
N LEU A 16 -13.33 24.42 -2.89
CA LEU A 16 -12.16 24.36 -2.03
C LEU A 16 -12.19 23.14 -1.09
N PHE A 17 -13.35 22.81 -0.53
CA PHE A 17 -13.55 21.62 0.30
C PHE A 17 -13.23 20.34 -0.49
N LEU A 18 -13.77 20.21 -1.70
CA LEU A 18 -13.53 19.04 -2.57
C LEU A 18 -12.05 18.84 -2.90
N VAL A 19 -11.36 19.91 -3.29
CA VAL A 19 -9.94 19.83 -3.63
C VAL A 19 -9.10 19.46 -2.41
N ARG A 20 -9.44 19.98 -1.22
CA ARG A 20 -8.75 19.62 0.03
C ARG A 20 -9.03 18.18 0.46
N LEU A 21 -10.26 17.70 0.29
CA LEU A 21 -10.60 16.31 0.53
C LEU A 21 -9.79 15.38 -0.38
N ALA A 22 -9.73 15.68 -1.67
CA ALA A 22 -8.91 14.93 -2.62
C ALA A 22 -7.42 14.94 -2.23
N GLN A 23 -6.87 16.09 -1.83
CA GLN A 23 -5.50 16.18 -1.32
C GLN A 23 -5.28 15.31 -0.08
N GLY A 24 -6.19 15.36 0.89
CA GLY A 24 -6.12 14.54 2.10
C GLY A 24 -6.14 13.04 1.80
N LEU A 25 -6.99 12.60 0.87
CA LEU A 25 -7.07 11.20 0.44
C LEU A 25 -5.79 10.75 -0.30
N THR A 26 -5.20 11.59 -1.15
CA THR A 26 -3.95 11.25 -1.87
C THR A 26 -2.70 11.23 -1.00
N HIS A 27 -2.67 12.03 0.08
CA HIS A 27 -1.52 12.14 0.99
C HIS A 27 -1.81 11.52 2.37
N LEU A 28 -2.70 10.52 2.40
CA LEU A 28 -3.13 9.85 3.62
C LEU A 28 -1.92 9.25 4.36
N GLY A 29 -1.83 9.51 5.67
CA GLY A 29 -0.67 9.08 6.47
C GLY A 29 0.67 9.66 6.00
N LYS A 30 0.70 10.87 5.42
CA LYS A 30 1.88 11.46 4.76
C LYS A 30 2.36 10.64 3.54
N GLY A 31 1.48 9.85 2.94
CA GLY A 31 1.80 8.96 1.81
C GLY A 31 2.18 7.54 2.21
N THR A 32 2.15 7.19 3.50
CA THR A 32 2.42 5.81 3.96
C THR A 32 1.19 4.91 3.91
N LEU A 33 -0.01 5.49 3.77
CA LEU A 33 -1.28 4.80 3.79
C LEU A 33 -1.95 4.88 2.41
N THR A 34 -2.67 3.82 2.04
CA THR A 34 -3.46 3.73 0.81
C THR A 34 -4.87 3.31 1.10
N LEU A 35 -5.75 3.56 0.13
CA LEU A 35 -7.13 3.11 0.13
C LEU A 35 -7.26 1.93 -0.81
N SER A 36 -7.57 0.77 -0.26
CA SER A 36 -7.84 -0.44 -1.05
C SER A 36 -8.71 -1.39 -0.23
N PRO A 37 -9.82 -1.90 -0.80
CA PRO A 37 -10.60 -2.97 -0.20
C PRO A 37 -9.94 -4.35 -0.35
N TRP A 38 -8.91 -4.42 -1.18
CA TRP A 38 -8.12 -5.61 -1.43
C TRP A 38 -6.93 -5.70 -0.49
N HIS A 39 -6.71 -6.91 0.01
CA HIS A 39 -5.60 -7.27 0.87
C HIS A 39 -4.75 -8.36 0.22
N SER A 40 -3.45 -8.37 0.54
CA SER A 40 -2.46 -9.34 0.03
C SER A 40 -2.49 -9.42 -1.49
N ASP A 41 -2.15 -8.30 -2.16
CA ASP A 41 -1.99 -8.27 -3.61
C ASP A 41 -3.21 -8.84 -4.37
N HIS A 42 -4.39 -8.30 -4.06
CA HIS A 42 -5.68 -8.69 -4.62
C HIS A 42 -6.16 -10.13 -4.31
N PHE A 43 -5.50 -10.85 -3.39
CA PHE A 43 -5.92 -12.19 -3.00
C PHE A 43 -7.18 -12.21 -2.14
N LEU A 44 -7.33 -11.27 -1.19
CA LEU A 44 -8.44 -11.25 -0.24
C LEU A 44 -9.23 -9.94 -0.33
N LEU A 45 -10.52 -10.04 -0.64
CA LEU A 45 -11.46 -8.91 -0.61
C LEU A 45 -12.07 -8.78 0.78
N ARG A 46 -11.94 -7.60 1.42
CA ARG A 46 -12.59 -7.31 2.70
C ARG A 46 -13.96 -6.67 2.46
N PRO A 47 -15.08 -7.37 2.75
CA PRO A 47 -16.42 -6.85 2.43
C PRO A 47 -16.76 -5.58 3.20
N VAL A 48 -16.28 -5.43 4.44
CA VAL A 48 -16.49 -4.22 5.27
C VAL A 48 -15.78 -3.01 4.67
N SER A 49 -14.57 -3.20 4.17
CA SER A 49 -13.83 -2.12 3.51
C SER A 49 -14.49 -1.72 2.20
N LEU A 50 -14.94 -2.69 1.40
CA LEU A 50 -15.69 -2.44 0.17
C LEU A 50 -16.98 -1.66 0.46
N ALA A 51 -17.74 -2.08 1.47
CA ALA A 51 -18.95 -1.38 1.89
C ALA A 51 -18.65 0.08 2.28
N GLY A 52 -17.59 0.32 3.05
CA GLY A 52 -17.17 1.68 3.43
C GLY A 52 -16.83 2.58 2.24
N VAL A 53 -16.10 2.03 1.26
CA VAL A 53 -15.80 2.76 0.01
C VAL A 53 -17.07 3.02 -0.81
N LEU A 54 -17.97 2.04 -0.92
CA LEU A 54 -19.25 2.20 -1.63
C LEU A 54 -20.15 3.23 -0.95
N THR A 55 -20.22 3.24 0.38
CA THR A 55 -20.97 4.26 1.13
C THR A 55 -20.46 5.65 0.82
N LEU A 56 -19.13 5.86 0.75
CA LEU A 56 -18.56 7.15 0.36
C LEU A 56 -18.92 7.50 -1.09
N LEU A 57 -18.75 6.57 -2.03
CA LEU A 57 -19.05 6.80 -3.46
C LEU A 57 -20.51 7.18 -3.69
N VAL A 58 -21.45 6.50 -3.04
CA VAL A 58 -22.88 6.82 -3.13
C VAL A 58 -23.18 8.18 -2.46
N SER A 59 -22.54 8.47 -1.33
CA SER A 59 -22.67 9.78 -0.66
C SER A 59 -22.12 10.93 -1.49
N CYS A 60 -21.15 10.65 -2.39
CA CYS A 60 -20.59 11.61 -3.33
C CYS A 60 -21.53 11.98 -4.51
N LEU A 61 -22.68 11.31 -4.68
CA LEU A 61 -23.65 11.69 -5.72
C LEU A 61 -24.31 13.04 -5.44
N ASP A 62 -24.52 13.38 -4.16
CA ASP A 62 -25.04 14.68 -3.72
C ASP A 62 -24.16 15.27 -2.61
N MET A 63 -22.94 15.68 -2.97
CA MET A 63 -21.94 16.17 -2.00
C MET A 63 -22.35 17.44 -1.27
N ARG A 64 -23.19 18.28 -1.89
CA ARG A 64 -23.60 19.55 -1.29
C ARG A 64 -24.49 19.35 -0.08
N MET A 65 -25.42 18.41 -0.17
CA MET A 65 -26.36 18.11 0.91
C MET A 65 -25.77 17.16 1.96
N THR A 66 -24.96 16.18 1.52
CA THR A 66 -24.42 15.15 2.44
C THR A 66 -23.26 15.67 3.29
N PHE A 67 -22.19 16.17 2.66
CA PHE A 67 -20.92 16.51 3.34
C PHE A 67 -20.80 17.96 3.81
N MET A 68 -21.62 18.87 3.28
CA MET A 68 -21.65 20.28 3.74
C MET A 68 -22.90 20.60 4.57
N GLY A 69 -23.71 19.56 4.84
CA GLY A 69 -24.95 19.63 5.61
C GLY A 69 -24.76 19.12 7.04
N ARG A 70 -25.26 17.90 7.32
CA ARG A 70 -25.24 17.29 8.66
C ARG A 70 -24.41 16.01 8.77
N SER A 71 -23.97 15.44 7.64
CA SER A 71 -23.48 14.06 7.58
C SER A 71 -21.98 13.98 7.24
N ASP A 72 -21.20 14.94 7.72
CA ASP A 72 -19.75 15.06 7.45
C ASP A 72 -18.97 13.83 7.96
N TYR A 73 -19.50 13.16 8.99
CA TYR A 73 -18.92 11.93 9.55
C TYR A 73 -18.95 10.74 8.58
N LEU A 74 -19.72 10.82 7.49
CA LEU A 74 -19.77 9.76 6.48
C LEU A 74 -18.39 9.46 5.86
N ILE A 75 -17.50 10.45 5.88
CA ILE A 75 -16.11 10.29 5.41
C ILE A 75 -15.35 9.24 6.23
N PHE A 76 -15.67 9.07 7.52
CA PHE A 76 -14.97 8.13 8.39
C PHE A 76 -15.33 6.66 8.14
N TYR A 77 -16.39 6.37 7.36
CA TYR A 77 -16.63 5.00 6.88
C TYR A 77 -15.55 4.48 5.94
N LEU A 78 -14.64 5.35 5.48
CA LEU A 78 -13.45 4.99 4.72
C LEU A 78 -12.37 4.30 5.58
N THR A 79 -12.36 4.49 6.91
CA THR A 79 -11.33 3.94 7.81
C THR A 79 -11.00 2.45 7.61
N PRO A 80 -11.96 1.52 7.45
CA PRO A 80 -11.65 0.10 7.20
C PRO A 80 -10.91 -0.17 5.88
N ALA A 81 -10.92 0.77 4.93
CA ALA A 81 -10.17 0.67 3.67
C ALA A 81 -8.75 1.24 3.71
N ILE A 82 -8.38 1.87 4.83
CA ILE A 82 -7.05 2.44 5.02
C ILE A 82 -6.09 1.31 5.40
N GLN A 83 -5.06 1.10 4.57
CA GLN A 83 -3.99 0.13 4.84
C GLN A 83 -2.60 0.75 4.62
N PRO A 84 -1.59 0.37 5.42
CA PRO A 84 -0.22 0.82 5.23
C PRO A 84 0.47 0.12 4.06
N ARG A 85 1.28 0.89 3.30
CA ARG A 85 2.15 0.41 2.23
C ARG A 85 3.61 0.43 2.66
N LEU A 86 3.91 -0.34 3.69
CA LEU A 86 5.27 -0.51 4.20
C LEU A 86 5.65 -1.98 4.11
N LEU A 87 6.95 -2.25 3.97
CA LEU A 87 7.55 -3.56 4.18
C LEU A 87 8.58 -3.44 5.30
N MET A 88 8.31 -4.15 6.41
CA MET A 88 9.17 -4.26 7.58
C MET A 88 9.41 -5.74 7.86
N THR A 89 10.67 -6.09 8.08
CA THR A 89 11.09 -7.47 8.32
C THR A 89 11.55 -7.65 9.76
N PHE A 90 11.17 -8.79 10.36
CA PHE A 90 11.53 -9.15 11.73
C PHE A 90 12.13 -10.55 11.76
N ASP A 91 13.01 -10.78 12.74
CA ASP A 91 13.49 -12.11 13.08
C ASP A 91 12.46 -12.86 13.95
N LYS A 92 12.70 -14.15 14.21
CA LYS A 92 11.87 -15.00 15.08
C LYS A 92 11.72 -14.44 16.50
N ASP A 93 12.74 -13.72 16.98
CA ASP A 93 12.74 -13.06 18.28
C ASP A 93 12.04 -11.68 18.27
N MET A 94 11.26 -11.37 17.22
CA MET A 94 10.55 -10.10 17.02
C MET A 94 11.46 -8.87 16.98
N LYS A 95 12.76 -9.06 16.73
CA LYS A 95 13.71 -7.95 16.52
C LYS A 95 13.65 -7.48 15.08
N PRO A 96 13.71 -6.16 14.82
CA PRO A 96 13.76 -5.64 13.46
C PRO A 96 15.02 -6.17 12.77
N LEU A 97 14.82 -6.77 11.60
CA LEU A 97 15.88 -7.35 10.78
C LEU A 97 15.97 -6.55 9.49
N THR A 98 17.13 -5.98 9.17
CA THR A 98 17.36 -5.26 7.92
C THR A 98 17.82 -6.23 6.84
N VAL A 99 17.01 -6.42 5.80
CA VAL A 99 17.29 -7.32 4.67
C VAL A 99 17.21 -6.55 3.36
N THR A 100 18.01 -6.97 2.38
CA THR A 100 17.98 -6.42 1.03
C THR A 100 16.78 -6.97 0.25
N VAL A 101 15.98 -6.06 -0.28
CA VAL A 101 14.76 -6.37 -1.04
C VAL A 101 14.81 -5.70 -2.41
N ARG A 102 14.26 -6.37 -3.41
CA ARG A 102 14.07 -5.84 -4.76
C ARG A 102 12.62 -5.39 -4.88
N VAL A 103 12.42 -4.10 -5.12
CA VAL A 103 11.09 -3.51 -5.30
C VAL A 103 10.94 -3.14 -6.77
N GLY A 104 9.87 -3.58 -7.41
CA GLY A 104 9.60 -3.30 -8.82
C GLY A 104 8.12 -3.40 -9.15
N GLN A 105 7.77 -3.10 -10.40
CA GLN A 105 6.39 -3.16 -10.84
C GLN A 105 5.87 -4.60 -10.86
N ALA A 106 4.70 -4.79 -10.27
CA ALA A 106 3.98 -6.05 -10.19
C ALA A 106 3.61 -6.59 -11.57
N VAL A 107 3.98 -7.85 -11.83
CA VAL A 107 3.61 -8.61 -13.03
C VAL A 107 3.37 -10.08 -12.65
N ASP A 108 2.55 -10.80 -13.41
CA ASP A 108 2.24 -12.19 -13.07
C ASP A 108 3.44 -13.12 -13.28
N VAL A 109 4.06 -13.09 -14.47
CA VAL A 109 5.27 -13.84 -14.77
C VAL A 109 6.14 -13.06 -15.76
N VAL A 110 7.39 -12.82 -15.38
CA VAL A 110 8.46 -12.33 -16.26
C VAL A 110 9.75 -13.10 -16.01
N GLY A 111 10.70 -13.02 -16.93
CA GLY A 111 11.99 -13.72 -16.84
C GLY A 111 12.08 -14.95 -17.74
N GLN A 112 13.21 -15.64 -17.63
CA GLN A 112 13.51 -16.82 -18.45
C GLN A 112 12.74 -18.06 -17.94
N ALA A 113 12.41 -18.97 -18.85
CA ALA A 113 11.78 -20.24 -18.52
C ALA A 113 12.62 -20.99 -17.46
N GLY A 114 11.99 -21.37 -16.34
CA GLY A 114 12.62 -22.08 -15.23
C GLY A 114 12.87 -21.24 -13.97
N ARG A 115 12.89 -19.90 -14.06
CA ARG A 115 12.90 -19.00 -12.89
C ARG A 115 11.91 -17.85 -13.09
N PRO A 116 10.59 -18.11 -12.91
CA PRO A 116 9.60 -17.06 -13.02
C PRO A 116 9.84 -15.99 -11.95
N LYS A 117 9.76 -14.73 -12.36
CA LYS A 117 9.82 -13.54 -11.51
C LYS A 117 8.49 -12.81 -11.56
N THR A 118 8.10 -12.21 -10.44
CA THR A 118 6.82 -11.49 -10.30
C THR A 118 6.99 -9.98 -10.36
N ILE A 119 8.23 -9.51 -10.55
CA ILE A 119 8.59 -8.09 -10.61
C ILE A 119 9.35 -7.73 -11.89
N THR A 120 9.04 -6.56 -12.45
CA THR A 120 9.81 -5.91 -13.53
C THR A 120 10.48 -4.63 -13.04
N GLY A 121 11.61 -4.25 -13.67
CA GLY A 121 12.24 -2.94 -13.44
C GLY A 121 12.57 -2.66 -11.97
N PHE A 122 13.27 -3.59 -11.32
CA PHE A 122 13.46 -3.54 -9.87
C PHE A 122 14.58 -2.58 -9.45
N GLN A 123 14.43 -2.02 -8.26
CA GLN A 123 15.47 -1.32 -7.51
C GLN A 123 15.75 -2.07 -6.22
N THR A 124 17.02 -2.17 -5.85
CA THR A 124 17.43 -2.80 -4.60
C THR A 124 17.36 -1.77 -3.48
N HIS A 125 16.55 -2.07 -2.46
CA HIS A 125 16.40 -1.29 -1.25
C HIS A 125 16.74 -2.14 -0.02
N THR A 126 16.87 -1.51 1.14
CA THR A 126 17.02 -2.18 2.44
C THR A 126 15.79 -1.91 3.29
N THR A 127 15.25 -2.94 3.95
CA THR A 127 14.08 -2.77 4.82
C THR A 127 14.43 -1.91 6.04
N PRO A 128 13.52 -1.02 6.50
CA PRO A 128 12.13 -0.82 6.06
C PRO A 128 11.97 0.03 4.79
N VAL A 129 11.04 -0.38 3.90
CA VAL A 129 10.77 0.31 2.62
C VAL A 129 9.28 0.65 2.50
N LEU A 130 8.96 1.76 1.84
CA LEU A 130 7.60 2.08 1.42
C LEU A 130 7.39 1.60 -0.02
N LEU A 131 6.35 0.80 -0.25
CA LEU A 131 6.04 0.28 -1.58
C LEU A 131 5.15 1.28 -2.32
N ALA A 132 5.43 1.55 -3.61
CA ALA A 132 4.54 2.36 -4.45
C ALA A 132 3.22 1.60 -4.77
N HIS A 133 2.26 2.26 -5.42
CA HIS A 133 1.06 1.58 -5.89
C HIS A 133 1.42 0.69 -7.09
N GLY A 134 1.04 -0.58 -7.07
CA GLY A 134 1.40 -1.53 -8.12
C GLY A 134 2.85 -2.00 -8.07
N GLU A 135 3.58 -1.69 -6.99
CA GLU A 135 4.91 -2.26 -6.74
C GLU A 135 4.80 -3.51 -5.84
N ARG A 136 5.66 -4.48 -6.12
CA ARG A 136 5.86 -5.69 -5.31
C ARG A 136 7.31 -5.76 -4.86
N ALA A 137 7.52 -6.36 -3.70
CA ALA A 137 8.84 -6.65 -3.16
C ALA A 137 9.15 -8.15 -3.24
N GLU A 138 10.40 -8.46 -3.60
CA GLU A 138 10.98 -9.80 -3.50
C GLU A 138 12.27 -9.72 -2.66
N LEU A 139 12.63 -10.80 -1.94
CA LEU A 139 13.92 -10.86 -1.26
C LEU A 139 15.06 -10.90 -2.30
N ALA A 140 16.14 -10.15 -2.06
CA ALA A 140 17.29 -10.12 -2.96
C ALA A 140 18.24 -11.32 -2.75
N THR A 141 18.22 -11.92 -1.56
CA THR A 141 19.13 -12.98 -1.11
C THR A 141 18.35 -14.16 -0.53
N ASP A 142 18.84 -15.38 -0.76
CA ASP A 142 18.23 -16.63 -0.26
C ASP A 142 18.64 -16.98 1.19
N GLU A 143 19.32 -16.07 1.91
CA GLU A 143 19.73 -16.25 3.32
C GLU A 143 18.51 -16.39 4.24
N TYR A 144 17.44 -15.68 3.92
CA TYR A 144 16.20 -15.65 4.68
C TYR A 144 15.04 -16.16 3.84
N VAL A 145 14.14 -16.90 4.48
CA VAL A 145 12.88 -17.36 3.90
C VAL A 145 11.74 -16.76 4.73
N PRO A 146 10.69 -16.19 4.10
CA PRO A 146 9.54 -15.71 4.84
C PRO A 146 8.80 -16.87 5.51
N ALA A 147 8.30 -16.65 6.73
CA ALA A 147 7.55 -17.65 7.46
C ALA A 147 6.22 -18.05 6.78
N THR A 148 5.69 -17.17 5.93
CA THR A 148 4.45 -17.36 5.17
C THR A 148 4.69 -17.20 3.68
N ASN A 149 3.98 -17.97 2.84
CA ASN A 149 4.00 -17.86 1.38
C ASN A 149 3.19 -16.68 0.83
N LEU A 150 2.90 -15.68 1.67
CA LEU A 150 2.17 -14.48 1.26
C LEU A 150 3.12 -13.47 0.60
N PRO A 151 2.60 -12.55 -0.22
CA PRO A 151 3.37 -11.42 -0.74
C PRO A 151 4.06 -10.65 0.39
N LEU A 152 5.26 -10.12 0.11
CA LEU A 152 6.04 -9.36 1.08
C LEU A 152 5.47 -7.94 1.26
N GLU A 153 4.41 -7.85 2.06
CA GLU A 153 3.72 -6.61 2.40
C GLU A 153 3.51 -6.49 3.92
N GLY A 154 3.55 -5.27 4.44
CA GLY A 154 3.34 -5.00 5.86
C GLY A 154 4.50 -5.49 6.71
N PHE A 155 4.18 -6.28 7.73
CA PHE A 155 5.14 -6.83 8.67
C PHE A 155 5.38 -8.31 8.34
N VAL A 156 6.60 -8.67 7.98
CA VAL A 156 6.97 -10.03 7.58
C VAL A 156 7.99 -10.59 8.55
N ILE A 157 7.74 -11.81 9.04
CA ILE A 157 8.70 -12.56 9.84
C ILE A 157 9.56 -13.41 8.90
N LEU A 158 10.87 -13.25 9.04
CA LEU A 158 11.87 -13.98 8.28
C LEU A 158 12.54 -15.03 9.17
N ALA A 159 12.76 -16.21 8.61
CA ALA A 159 13.56 -17.27 9.22
C ALA A 159 14.84 -17.46 8.42
N LYS A 160 15.95 -17.75 9.10
CA LYS A 160 17.18 -18.17 8.42
C LYS A 160 16.95 -19.46 7.65
N ASN A 161 17.39 -19.49 6.40
CA ASN A 161 17.27 -20.63 5.53
C ASN A 161 18.29 -21.72 5.95
N PRO A 162 17.84 -22.94 6.30
CA PRO A 162 18.76 -24.02 6.67
C PRO A 162 19.61 -24.53 5.50
N SER A 163 19.18 -24.29 4.26
CA SER A 163 19.87 -24.73 3.03
C SER A 163 20.81 -23.67 2.46
N TYR A 164 21.01 -22.54 3.16
CA TYR A 164 21.83 -21.46 2.65
C TYR A 164 23.32 -21.72 2.92
N GLU A 165 24.05 -22.03 1.86
CA GLU A 165 25.51 -22.03 1.88
C GLU A 165 26.01 -20.60 1.62
N LYS A 166 26.82 -20.07 2.56
CA LYS A 166 27.47 -18.77 2.34
C LYS A 166 28.39 -18.92 1.13
N PRO A 167 28.34 -18.01 0.14
CA PRO A 167 29.34 -18.02 -0.92
C PRO A 167 30.71 -17.86 -0.27
N SER A 168 31.59 -18.85 -0.47
CA SER A 168 32.98 -18.78 -0.01
C SER A 168 33.65 -17.63 -0.74
N THR A 169 34.02 -16.59 0.01
CA THR A 169 34.86 -15.47 -0.41
C THR A 169 36.16 -15.94 -1.05
#